data_AF-A0A1M3MDS0-F1
#
_entry.id   AF-A0A1M3MDS0-F1
#
_cell.length_a   1.000
_cell.length_b   1.000
_cell.length_c   1.000
_cell.angle_alpha   90.00
_cell.angle_beta   90.00
_cell.angle_gamma   90.00
#
_symmetry.space_group_name_H-M   'P 1'
#
loop_
_entity.id
_entity.type
_entity.pdbx_description
1 polymer ?
#
loop_
_entity_poly.entity_id
_entity_poly.type
_entity_poly.pdbx_seq_one_letter_code
_entity_poly.pdbx_strand_id
1 'polypeptide(L)'
;MKTTHTIQLLVVLLALAVGLTAQTTPEALLSQLPGIPTASCTADTSEMNRFSEQIYTVKAAIQDEIDRIHADAQATLTPATVKIPASAAGIGNAKKLMELATEQTALGERIAERMQRIAGIFKEVEDRDTIETRILLVKTRPLEKLLCSGICSKAEIARSNAAEKQIYELNVKYCQLMSPLQTEAISQYLTTVKTLLPEYRKLSALQNQFAGLQQLGEPVPENLSGLAAVDEYASVLLTAYKYTVGKFNQ
;
A
#
# COMPACT_ATOMS: atom_id res chain seq x y z
N MET A 1 -50.55 28.80 -15.05
CA MET A 1 -50.06 27.55 -14.43
C MET A 1 -48.75 27.06 -15.07
N LYS A 2 -47.72 27.91 -15.22
CA LYS A 2 -46.43 27.52 -15.85
C LYS A 2 -45.22 27.62 -14.91
N THR A 3 -45.35 28.32 -13.78
CA THR A 3 -44.26 28.64 -12.86
C THR A 3 -43.88 27.50 -11.93
N THR A 4 -44.82 26.63 -11.57
CA THR A 4 -44.60 25.55 -10.58
C THR A 4 -43.70 24.42 -11.09
N HIS A 5 -43.76 24.09 -12.39
CA HIS A 5 -42.93 23.03 -12.99
C HIS A 5 -41.47 23.47 -13.19
N THR A 6 -41.22 24.74 -13.49
CA THR A 6 -39.85 25.29 -13.59
C THR A 6 -39.12 25.29 -12.24
N ILE A 7 -39.83 25.53 -11.13
CA ILE A 7 -39.23 25.53 -9.80
C ILE A 7 -38.88 24.09 -9.36
N GLN A 8 -39.74 23.12 -9.65
CA GLN A 8 -39.43 21.71 -9.38
C GLN A 8 -38.23 21.20 -10.19
N LEU A 9 -38.10 21.61 -11.46
CA LEU A 9 -36.94 21.22 -12.28
C LEU A 9 -35.63 21.82 -11.74
N LEU A 10 -35.67 23.07 -11.25
CA LEU A 10 -34.50 23.74 -10.70
C LEU A 10 -34.05 23.12 -9.37
N VAL A 11 -34.99 22.71 -8.51
CA VAL A 11 -34.68 22.06 -7.22
C VAL A 11 -34.10 20.65 -7.43
N VAL A 12 -34.53 19.91 -8.45
CA VAL A 12 -33.96 18.61 -8.80
C VAL A 12 -32.56 18.75 -9.41
N LEU A 13 -32.32 19.77 -10.25
CA LEU A 13 -30.97 20.05 -10.79
C LEU A 13 -30.00 20.54 -9.70
N LEU A 14 -30.48 21.32 -8.72
CA LEU A 14 -29.64 21.74 -7.59
C LEU A 14 -29.34 20.59 -6.63
N ALA A 15 -30.28 19.65 -6.43
CA ALA A 15 -30.05 18.44 -5.65
C ALA A 15 -29.09 17.45 -6.34
N LEU A 16 -29.01 17.45 -7.68
CA LEU A 16 -28.03 16.68 -8.45
C LEU A 16 -26.63 17.31 -8.48
N ALA A 17 -26.53 18.64 -8.31
CA ALA A 17 -25.24 19.33 -8.20
C ALA A 17 -24.56 19.20 -6.82
N VAL A 18 -25.31 18.75 -5.80
CA VAL A 18 -24.77 18.34 -4.49
C VAL A 18 -24.37 16.84 -4.50
N GLY A 19 -24.44 16.20 -5.67
CA GLY A 19 -23.94 14.85 -5.89
C GLY A 19 -22.41 14.78 -5.73
N LEU A 20 -21.99 14.29 -4.57
CA LEU A 20 -20.81 13.44 -4.38
C LEU A 20 -19.44 14.12 -4.59
N THR A 21 -19.04 15.01 -3.67
CA THR A 21 -17.68 14.86 -3.12
C THR A 21 -17.74 13.70 -2.13
N ALA A 22 -17.96 12.47 -2.62
CA ALA A 22 -17.64 11.30 -1.81
C ALA A 22 -16.13 11.33 -1.66
N GLN A 23 -15.63 11.88 -0.55
CA GLN A 23 -14.20 11.83 -0.23
C GLN A 23 -13.77 10.39 -0.37
N THR A 24 -12.80 10.11 -1.25
CA THR A 24 -12.32 8.76 -1.45
C THR A 24 -11.63 8.34 -0.16
N THR A 25 -12.15 7.31 0.49
CA THR A 25 -11.57 6.84 1.75
C THR A 25 -10.41 5.90 1.47
N PRO A 26 -9.46 5.78 2.43
CA PRO A 26 -8.42 4.76 2.36
C PRO A 26 -8.99 3.34 2.14
N GLU A 27 -10.11 2.96 2.76
CA GLU A 27 -10.74 1.65 2.57
C GLU A 27 -11.26 1.47 1.15
N ALA A 28 -11.84 2.52 0.56
CA ALA A 28 -12.38 2.46 -0.78
C ALA A 28 -11.25 2.20 -1.78
N LEU A 29 -10.11 2.90 -1.64
CA LEU A 29 -8.94 2.71 -2.50
C LEU A 29 -8.24 1.36 -2.23
N LEU A 30 -8.13 0.96 -0.95
CA LEU A 30 -7.61 -0.36 -0.58
C LEU A 30 -8.44 -1.50 -1.19
N SER A 31 -9.76 -1.34 -1.29
CA SER A 31 -10.66 -2.33 -1.89
C SER A 31 -10.55 -2.45 -3.41
N GLN A 32 -9.98 -1.43 -4.07
CA GLN A 32 -9.76 -1.42 -5.51
C GLN A 32 -8.45 -2.10 -5.92
N LEU A 33 -7.54 -2.35 -4.97
CA LEU A 33 -6.33 -3.11 -5.23
C LEU A 33 -6.69 -4.57 -5.61
N PRO A 34 -5.90 -5.20 -6.50
CA PRO A 34 -6.11 -6.60 -6.82
C PRO A 34 -5.90 -7.47 -5.58
N GLY A 35 -6.61 -8.59 -5.52
CA GLY A 35 -6.38 -9.60 -4.48
C GLY A 35 -4.96 -10.15 -4.56
N ILE A 36 -4.40 -10.54 -3.42
CA ILE A 36 -3.08 -11.18 -3.35
C ILE A 36 -3.15 -12.47 -4.19
N PRO A 37 -2.27 -12.65 -5.18
CA PRO A 37 -2.30 -13.83 -6.04
C PRO A 37 -1.97 -15.07 -5.24
N THR A 38 -2.49 -16.22 -5.66
CA THR A 38 -2.01 -17.50 -5.14
C THR A 38 -0.58 -17.73 -5.60
N ALA A 39 0.27 -18.26 -4.73
CA ALA A 39 1.66 -18.55 -5.05
C ALA A 39 1.78 -19.34 -6.36
N SER A 40 2.29 -18.68 -7.42
CA SER A 40 2.35 -19.22 -8.77
C SER A 40 3.72 -18.98 -9.38
N CYS A 41 4.44 -20.08 -9.61
CA CYS A 41 5.78 -20.03 -10.20
C CYS A 41 5.79 -19.85 -11.72
N THR A 42 4.63 -20.05 -12.34
CA THR A 42 4.47 -20.02 -13.80
C THR A 42 3.42 -18.98 -14.20
N ALA A 43 3.27 -17.92 -13.41
CA ALA A 43 2.41 -16.80 -13.74
C ALA A 43 2.79 -16.24 -15.13
N ASP A 44 1.77 -15.95 -15.93
CA ASP A 44 1.98 -15.42 -17.27
C ASP A 44 2.33 -13.93 -17.19
N THR A 45 3.18 -13.43 -18.10
CA THR A 45 3.56 -12.02 -18.12
C THR A 45 2.34 -11.11 -18.29
N SER A 46 1.32 -11.53 -19.04
CA SER A 46 0.07 -10.76 -19.16
C SER A 46 -0.71 -10.65 -17.85
N GLU A 47 -0.71 -11.70 -17.04
CA GLU A 47 -1.33 -11.70 -15.70
C GLU A 47 -0.58 -10.74 -14.77
N MET A 48 0.74 -10.82 -14.74
CA MET A 48 1.61 -9.95 -13.94
C MET A 48 1.48 -8.48 -14.33
N ASN A 49 1.39 -8.19 -15.64
CA ASN A 49 1.21 -6.84 -16.16
C ASN A 49 -0.15 -6.28 -15.74
N ARG A 50 -1.24 -7.04 -15.95
CA ARG A 50 -2.59 -6.61 -15.54
C ARG A 50 -2.68 -6.34 -14.04
N PHE A 51 -2.07 -7.20 -13.24
CA PHE A 51 -1.99 -7.03 -11.79
C PHE A 51 -1.27 -5.74 -11.41
N SER A 52 -0.10 -5.50 -12.01
CA SER A 52 0.70 -4.30 -11.75
C SER A 52 0.02 -3.02 -12.24
N GLU A 53 -0.59 -3.04 -13.42
CA GLU A 53 -1.36 -1.92 -13.98
C GLU A 53 -2.52 -1.51 -13.08
N GLN A 54 -3.26 -2.47 -12.53
CA GLN A 54 -4.32 -2.20 -11.57
C GLN A 54 -3.78 -1.50 -10.31
N ILE A 55 -2.62 -1.95 -9.80
CA ILE A 55 -1.98 -1.33 -8.64
C ILE A 55 -1.54 0.10 -8.97
N TYR A 56 -0.89 0.33 -10.11
CA TYR A 56 -0.47 1.67 -10.52
C TYR A 56 -1.66 2.62 -10.69
N THR A 57 -2.78 2.11 -11.21
CA THR A 57 -4.03 2.88 -11.33
C THR A 57 -4.53 3.35 -9.96
N VAL A 58 -4.54 2.47 -8.96
CA VAL A 58 -4.95 2.82 -7.59
C VAL A 58 -3.94 3.77 -6.93
N LYS A 59 -2.63 3.56 -7.12
CA LYS A 59 -1.60 4.47 -6.60
C LYS A 59 -1.74 5.87 -7.18
N ALA A 60 -2.04 6.00 -8.48
CA ALA A 60 -2.33 7.28 -9.11
C ALA A 60 -3.56 7.95 -8.48
N ALA A 61 -4.65 7.20 -8.26
CA ALA A 61 -5.84 7.74 -7.59
C ALA A 61 -5.57 8.16 -6.13
N ILE A 62 -4.70 7.45 -5.41
CA ILE A 62 -4.25 7.86 -4.06
C ILE A 62 -3.47 9.17 -4.13
N GLN A 63 -2.55 9.31 -5.09
CA GLN A 63 -1.76 10.53 -5.25
C GLN A 63 -2.64 11.73 -5.60
N ASP A 64 -3.59 11.57 -6.53
CA ASP A 64 -4.55 12.61 -6.89
C ASP A 64 -5.37 13.07 -5.68
N GLU A 65 -5.77 12.14 -4.81
CA GLU A 65 -6.49 12.44 -3.58
C GLU A 65 -5.63 13.20 -2.56
N ILE A 66 -4.37 12.78 -2.37
CA ILE A 66 -3.41 13.47 -1.49
C ILE A 66 -3.16 14.89 -2.00
N ASP A 67 -2.97 15.07 -3.30
CA ASP A 67 -2.75 16.37 -3.91
C ASP A 67 -3.97 17.27 -3.76
N ARG A 68 -5.18 16.73 -3.92
CA ARG A 68 -6.43 17.48 -3.65
C ARG A 68 -6.52 17.89 -2.19
N ILE A 69 -6.22 16.99 -1.25
CA ILE A 69 -6.21 17.28 0.19
C ILE A 69 -5.24 18.43 0.51
N HIS A 70 -4.04 18.41 -0.07
CA HIS A 70 -3.07 19.50 0.11
C HIS A 70 -3.55 20.82 -0.50
N ALA A 71 -4.17 20.79 -1.68
CA ALA A 71 -4.72 21.97 -2.33
C ALA A 71 -5.86 22.59 -1.50
N ASP A 72 -6.77 21.77 -0.96
CA ASP A 72 -7.88 22.21 -0.10
C ASP A 72 -7.37 22.84 1.20
N ALA A 73 -6.33 22.26 1.81
CA ALA A 73 -5.67 22.83 2.99
C ALA A 73 -5.06 24.20 2.69
N GLN A 74 -4.37 24.36 1.55
CA GLN A 74 -3.78 25.63 1.13
C GLN A 74 -4.82 26.70 0.77
N ALA A 75 -5.92 26.33 0.13
CA ALA A 75 -7.01 27.27 -0.21
C ALA A 75 -7.69 27.84 1.05
N THR A 76 -7.79 27.02 2.10
CA THR A 76 -8.37 27.41 3.40
C THR A 76 -7.47 28.39 4.18
N LEU A 77 -6.18 28.48 3.86
CA LEU A 77 -5.22 29.42 4.45
C LEU A 77 -5.23 30.83 3.81
N THR A 78 -6.11 31.10 2.84
CA THR A 78 -6.33 32.46 2.32
C THR A 78 -7.07 33.32 3.37
N PRO A 79 -6.74 34.62 3.55
CA PRO A 79 -6.87 35.31 4.82
C PRO A 79 -8.32 35.67 5.18
N ALA A 80 -9.06 34.73 5.75
CA ALA A 80 -10.20 35.04 6.59
C ALA A 80 -9.66 35.51 7.95
N THR A 81 -9.76 36.82 8.19
CA THR A 81 -9.44 37.49 9.45
C THR A 81 -10.02 36.78 10.67
N VAL A 82 -9.23 35.93 11.32
CA VAL A 82 -9.56 35.37 12.64
C VAL A 82 -9.28 36.46 13.67
N LYS A 83 -10.32 37.16 14.09
CA LYS A 83 -10.27 38.01 15.30
C LYS A 83 -10.16 37.09 16.50
N ILE A 84 -9.01 37.08 17.18
CA ILE A 84 -8.77 36.28 18.39
C ILE A 84 -9.19 37.12 19.60
N PRO A 85 -10.27 36.76 20.34
CA PRO A 85 -10.48 37.28 21.68
C PRO A 85 -9.51 36.54 22.60
N ALA A 86 -8.55 37.26 23.16
CA ALA A 86 -7.75 36.77 24.27
C ALA A 86 -8.66 36.64 25.51
N SER A 87 -9.01 35.41 25.91
CA SER A 87 -9.57 35.19 27.24
C SER A 87 -9.25 33.81 27.81
N ALA A 88 -8.50 33.84 28.92
CA ALA A 88 -8.64 32.99 30.10
C ALA A 88 -8.78 31.47 29.90
N ALA A 89 -7.69 30.77 29.56
CA ALA A 89 -7.60 29.30 29.51
C ALA A 89 -6.69 28.73 30.61
N GLY A 90 -6.99 29.03 31.89
CA GLY A 90 -6.23 28.54 33.05
C GLY A 90 -6.59 27.10 33.44
N ILE A 91 -5.58 26.25 33.66
CA ILE A 91 -5.58 24.92 34.31
C ILE A 91 -6.45 23.81 33.67
N GLY A 92 -7.70 24.05 33.28
CA GLY A 92 -8.59 23.05 32.67
C GLY A 92 -8.11 22.54 31.32
N ASN A 93 -7.56 23.44 30.49
CA ASN A 93 -6.95 23.07 29.22
C ASN A 93 -5.62 22.32 29.41
N ALA A 94 -4.88 22.58 30.51
CA ALA A 94 -3.62 21.89 30.76
C ALA A 94 -3.82 20.40 31.05
N LYS A 95 -4.79 20.05 31.91
CA LYS A 95 -5.15 18.64 32.17
C LYS A 95 -5.62 17.93 30.90
N LYS A 96 -6.48 18.58 30.11
CA LYS A 96 -6.99 18.00 28.85
C LYS A 96 -5.89 17.85 27.79
N LEU A 97 -4.97 18.80 27.70
CA LEU A 97 -3.80 18.70 26.81
C LEU A 97 -2.89 17.52 27.23
N MET A 98 -2.68 17.30 28.52
CA MET A 98 -1.91 16.14 29.00
C MET A 98 -2.59 14.80 28.68
N GLU A 99 -3.92 14.71 28.86
CA GLU A 99 -4.70 13.52 28.52
C GLU A 99 -4.63 13.22 27.01
N LEU A 100 -4.84 14.23 26.17
CA LEU A 100 -4.74 14.11 24.71
C LEU A 100 -3.32 13.74 24.26
N ALA A 101 -2.29 14.32 24.86
CA ALA A 101 -0.90 13.98 24.55
C ALA A 101 -0.60 12.51 24.92
N THR A 102 -1.07 12.06 26.08
CA THR A 102 -0.91 10.66 26.52
C THR A 102 -1.61 9.71 25.55
N GLU A 103 -2.85 10.01 25.15
CA GLU A 103 -3.60 9.18 24.22
C GLU A 103 -2.97 9.16 22.82
N GLN A 104 -2.49 10.31 22.34
CA GLN A 104 -1.78 10.44 21.06
C GLN A 104 -0.51 9.59 21.04
N THR A 105 0.32 9.69 22.09
CA THR A 105 1.55 8.89 22.21
C THR A 105 1.23 7.39 22.25
N ALA A 106 0.28 6.97 23.09
CA ALA A 106 -0.10 5.56 23.20
C ALA A 106 -0.67 5.00 21.88
N LEU A 107 -1.38 5.81 21.11
CA LEU A 107 -1.88 5.43 19.79
C LEU A 107 -0.74 5.33 18.76
N GLY A 108 0.17 6.30 18.74
CA GLY A 108 1.35 6.29 17.89
C GLY A 108 2.25 5.08 18.15
N GLU A 109 2.47 4.72 19.42
CA GLU A 109 3.25 3.54 19.82
C GLU A 109 2.60 2.24 19.33
N ARG A 110 1.27 2.10 19.44
CA ARG A 110 0.56 0.90 18.94
C ARG A 110 0.66 0.77 17.41
N ILE A 111 0.53 1.87 16.69
CA ILE A 111 0.71 1.91 15.23
C ILE A 111 2.14 1.47 14.88
N ALA A 112 3.13 2.08 15.54
CA ALA A 112 4.54 1.78 15.32
C ALA A 112 4.88 0.31 15.62
N GLU A 113 4.38 -0.24 16.73
CA GLU A 113 4.59 -1.65 17.10
C GLU A 113 4.06 -2.61 16.02
N ARG A 114 2.85 -2.36 15.52
CA ARG A 114 2.24 -3.19 14.47
C ARG A 114 3.04 -3.12 13.16
N MET A 115 3.48 -1.91 12.77
CA MET A 115 4.30 -1.74 11.58
C MET A 115 5.70 -2.36 11.74
N GLN A 116 6.29 -2.31 12.93
CA GLN A 116 7.56 -3.00 13.22
C GLN A 116 7.42 -4.53 13.12
N ARG A 117 6.30 -5.11 13.57
CA ARG A 117 6.03 -6.54 13.40
C ARG A 117 5.98 -6.92 11.91
N ILE A 118 5.32 -6.11 11.08
CA ILE A 118 5.30 -6.30 9.63
C ILE A 118 6.71 -6.19 9.01
N ALA A 119 7.48 -5.19 9.40
CA ALA A 119 8.86 -5.06 8.95
C ALA A 119 9.72 -6.29 9.33
N GLY A 120 9.51 -6.84 10.53
CA GLY A 120 10.14 -8.08 10.97
C GLY A 120 9.80 -9.28 10.07
N ILE A 121 8.53 -9.46 9.72
CA ILE A 121 8.10 -10.54 8.82
C ILE A 121 8.77 -10.43 7.45
N PHE A 122 8.81 -9.24 6.84
CA PHE A 122 9.49 -9.06 5.55
C PHE A 122 11.00 -9.29 5.65
N LYS A 123 11.61 -8.90 6.77
CA LYS A 123 13.03 -9.18 7.03
C LYS A 123 13.30 -10.68 7.09
N GLU A 124 12.44 -11.46 7.74
CA GLU A 124 12.57 -12.92 7.78
C GLU A 124 12.46 -13.54 6.38
N VAL A 125 11.57 -13.02 5.53
CA VAL A 125 11.47 -13.45 4.12
C VAL A 125 12.75 -13.13 3.34
N GLU A 126 13.31 -11.93 3.53
CA GLU A 126 14.57 -11.50 2.88
C GLU A 126 15.78 -12.33 3.34
N ASP A 127 15.88 -12.59 4.65
CA ASP A 127 16.93 -13.42 5.21
C ASP A 127 16.84 -14.85 4.66
N ARG A 128 15.63 -15.39 4.54
CA ARG A 128 15.40 -16.71 3.92
C ARG A 128 15.76 -16.72 2.44
N ASP A 129 15.35 -15.69 1.70
CA ASP A 129 15.69 -15.52 0.29
C ASP A 129 17.20 -15.55 0.07
N THR A 130 17.95 -14.81 0.88
CA THR A 130 19.42 -14.76 0.81
C THR A 130 20.05 -16.15 0.95
N ILE A 131 19.54 -16.97 1.86
CA ILE A 131 20.04 -18.33 2.09
C ILE A 131 19.67 -19.24 0.93
N GLU A 132 18.41 -19.24 0.52
CA GLU A 132 17.90 -20.15 -0.52
C GLU A 132 18.48 -19.82 -1.90
N THR A 133 18.70 -18.53 -2.19
CA THR A 133 19.41 -18.08 -3.40
C THR A 133 20.83 -18.62 -3.43
N ARG A 134 21.56 -18.62 -2.30
CA ARG A 134 22.92 -19.21 -2.25
C ARG A 134 22.87 -20.72 -2.51
N ILE A 135 21.91 -21.44 -1.94
CA ILE A 135 21.73 -22.89 -2.16
C ILE A 135 21.42 -23.16 -3.64
N LEU A 136 20.54 -22.38 -4.24
CA LEU A 136 20.20 -22.47 -5.66
C LEU A 136 21.44 -22.25 -6.53
N LEU A 137 22.23 -21.20 -6.29
CA LEU A 137 23.44 -20.88 -7.05
C LEU A 137 24.51 -21.97 -6.96
N VAL A 138 24.69 -22.60 -5.79
CA VAL A 138 25.63 -23.72 -5.65
C VAL A 138 25.22 -24.90 -6.53
N LYS A 139 23.91 -25.16 -6.69
CA LYS A 139 23.40 -26.26 -7.51
C LYS A 139 23.36 -25.96 -9.00
N THR A 140 23.06 -24.71 -9.40
CA THR A 140 22.91 -24.31 -10.81
C THR A 140 24.24 -24.04 -11.50
N ARG A 141 25.23 -23.44 -10.83
CA ARG A 141 26.56 -23.15 -11.41
C ARG A 141 27.24 -24.32 -12.13
N PRO A 142 27.27 -25.56 -11.61
CA PRO A 142 27.87 -26.67 -12.36
C PRO A 142 27.05 -27.06 -13.61
N LEU A 143 25.73 -26.89 -13.58
CA LEU A 143 24.84 -27.17 -14.70
C LEU A 143 24.95 -26.09 -15.78
N GLU A 144 25.12 -24.82 -15.39
CA GLU A 144 25.34 -23.70 -16.32
C GLU A 144 26.58 -23.91 -17.20
N LYS A 145 27.61 -24.59 -16.67
CA LYS A 145 28.81 -24.95 -17.45
C LYS A 145 28.57 -25.99 -18.54
N LEU A 146 27.44 -26.70 -18.49
CA LEU A 146 27.04 -27.69 -19.49
C LEU A 146 26.20 -27.08 -20.61
N LEU A 147 25.81 -25.81 -20.48
CA LEU A 147 25.00 -25.12 -21.47
C LEU A 147 25.81 -24.86 -22.73
N CYS A 148 25.21 -25.23 -23.86
CA CYS A 148 25.76 -24.97 -25.17
C CYS A 148 25.69 -23.47 -25.49
N SER A 149 26.78 -22.90 -26.01
CA SER A 149 26.76 -21.58 -26.65
C SER A 149 27.37 -21.67 -28.05
N GLY A 150 26.65 -21.21 -29.07
CA GLY A 150 27.10 -21.25 -30.45
C GLY A 150 26.86 -22.59 -31.16
N ILE A 151 27.83 -23.05 -31.96
CA ILE A 151 27.73 -24.28 -32.75
C ILE A 151 28.12 -25.48 -31.87
N CYS A 152 27.15 -26.35 -31.59
CA CYS A 152 27.35 -27.53 -30.75
C CYS A 152 27.10 -28.82 -31.51
N SER A 153 27.83 -29.86 -31.13
CA SER A 153 27.56 -31.22 -31.56
C SER A 153 26.22 -31.71 -31.00
N LYS A 154 25.65 -32.76 -31.61
CA LYS A 154 24.42 -33.40 -31.13
C LYS A 154 24.53 -33.86 -29.66
N ALA A 155 25.70 -34.32 -29.24
CA ALA A 155 25.95 -34.75 -27.87
C ALA A 155 25.98 -33.56 -26.88
N GLU A 156 26.52 -32.42 -27.29
CA GLU A 156 26.51 -31.19 -26.50
C GLU A 156 25.11 -30.61 -26.36
N ILE A 157 24.32 -30.60 -27.44
CA ILE A 157 22.91 -30.19 -27.40
C ILE A 157 22.13 -31.06 -26.40
N ALA A 158 22.29 -32.39 -26.46
CA ALA A 158 21.61 -33.29 -25.53
C ALA A 158 21.98 -33.02 -24.06
N ARG A 159 23.26 -32.72 -23.77
CA ARG A 159 23.71 -32.34 -22.43
C ARG A 159 23.19 -30.97 -21.99
N SER A 160 23.17 -29.98 -22.89
CA SER A 160 22.61 -28.65 -22.64
C SER A 160 21.15 -28.74 -22.24
N ASN A 161 20.32 -29.42 -23.05
CA ASN A 161 18.89 -29.55 -22.79
C ASN A 161 18.62 -30.28 -21.46
N ALA A 162 19.44 -31.28 -21.11
CA ALA A 162 19.34 -31.97 -19.83
C ALA A 162 19.72 -31.07 -18.64
N ALA A 163 20.70 -30.19 -18.82
CA ALA A 163 21.11 -29.21 -17.81
C ALA A 163 20.08 -28.09 -17.65
N GLU A 164 19.53 -27.55 -18.75
CA GLU A 164 18.45 -26.55 -18.76
C GLU A 164 17.22 -27.05 -18.01
N LYS A 165 16.81 -28.30 -18.26
CA LYS A 165 15.70 -28.92 -17.53
C LYS A 165 15.97 -28.99 -16.03
N GLN A 166 17.18 -29.38 -15.62
CA GLN A 166 17.54 -29.45 -14.20
C GLN A 166 17.61 -28.06 -13.55
N ILE A 167 18.14 -27.05 -14.25
CA ILE A 167 18.16 -25.66 -13.80
C ILE A 167 16.73 -25.15 -13.61
N TYR A 168 15.84 -25.43 -14.57
CA TYR A 168 14.44 -25.06 -14.47
C TYR A 168 13.76 -25.72 -13.26
N GLU A 169 13.94 -27.03 -13.05
CA GLU A 169 13.39 -27.74 -11.89
C GLU A 169 13.91 -27.18 -10.55
N LEU A 170 15.17 -26.75 -10.49
CA LEU A 170 15.74 -26.09 -9.31
C LEU A 170 15.10 -24.72 -9.04
N ASN A 171 14.92 -23.90 -10.10
CA ASN A 171 14.25 -22.62 -9.98
C ASN A 171 12.79 -22.77 -9.56
N VAL A 172 12.06 -23.76 -10.10
CA VAL A 172 10.68 -24.06 -9.68
C VAL A 172 10.61 -24.41 -8.20
N LYS A 173 11.53 -25.24 -7.69
CA LYS A 173 11.59 -25.56 -6.25
C LYS A 173 11.85 -24.34 -5.38
N TYR A 174 12.79 -23.49 -5.79
CA TYR A 174 13.08 -22.24 -5.09
C TYR A 174 11.85 -21.32 -5.07
N CYS A 175 11.17 -21.16 -6.20
CA CYS A 175 9.94 -20.38 -6.26
C CYS A 175 8.82 -20.98 -5.38
N GLN A 176 8.61 -22.30 -5.42
CA GLN A 176 7.60 -22.98 -4.61
C GLN A 176 7.82 -22.79 -3.11
N LEU A 177 9.07 -22.61 -2.69
CA LEU A 177 9.43 -22.30 -1.32
C LEU A 177 9.18 -20.82 -0.99
N MET A 178 9.63 -19.91 -1.85
CA MET A 178 9.68 -18.48 -1.54
C MET A 178 8.36 -17.74 -1.81
N SER A 179 7.61 -18.14 -2.84
CA SER A 179 6.36 -17.48 -3.23
C SER A 179 5.29 -17.51 -2.12
N PRO A 180 5.03 -18.64 -1.43
CA PRO A 180 4.09 -18.66 -0.31
C PRO A 180 4.49 -17.73 0.85
N LEU A 181 5.79 -17.68 1.18
CA LEU A 181 6.32 -16.81 2.24
C LEU A 181 6.08 -15.33 1.91
N GLN A 182 6.28 -14.95 0.65
CA GLN A 182 6.00 -13.60 0.17
C GLN A 182 4.52 -13.25 0.27
N THR A 183 3.65 -14.11 -0.28
CA THR A 183 2.21 -13.84 -0.32
C THR A 183 1.59 -13.81 1.07
N GLU A 184 2.10 -14.61 2.01
CA GLU A 184 1.68 -14.60 3.40
C GLU A 184 2.12 -13.31 4.11
N ALA A 185 3.36 -12.86 3.91
CA ALA A 185 3.83 -11.58 4.45
C ALA A 185 2.96 -10.40 3.95
N ILE A 186 2.63 -10.38 2.65
CA ILE A 186 1.72 -9.37 2.06
C ILE A 186 0.32 -9.48 2.67
N SER A 187 -0.18 -10.69 2.96
CA SER A 187 -1.49 -10.92 3.59
C SER A 187 -1.55 -10.37 5.01
N GLN A 188 -0.50 -10.59 5.80
CA GLN A 188 -0.39 -10.03 7.15
C GLN A 188 -0.29 -8.50 7.12
N TYR A 189 0.41 -7.94 6.12
CA TYR A 189 0.46 -6.49 5.95
C TYR A 189 -0.93 -5.92 5.60
N LEU A 190 -1.66 -6.52 4.64
CA LEU A 190 -3.02 -6.11 4.30
C LEU A 190 -3.94 -6.11 5.53
N THR A 191 -3.87 -7.18 6.32
CA THR A 191 -4.66 -7.30 7.55
C THR A 191 -4.31 -6.20 8.54
N THR A 192 -3.02 -5.91 8.71
CA THR A 192 -2.53 -4.85 9.59
C THR A 192 -3.01 -3.49 9.13
N VAL A 193 -2.87 -3.13 7.85
CA VAL A 193 -3.35 -1.85 7.30
C VAL A 193 -4.84 -1.71 7.55
N LYS A 194 -5.66 -2.72 7.21
CA LYS A 194 -7.11 -2.69 7.47
C LYS A 194 -7.44 -2.38 8.92
N THR A 195 -6.70 -2.97 9.86
CA THR A 195 -6.92 -2.73 11.30
C THR A 195 -6.47 -1.34 11.75
N LEU A 196 -5.46 -0.76 11.08
CA LEU A 196 -4.87 0.53 11.44
C LEU A 196 -5.61 1.73 10.84
N LEU A 197 -6.38 1.56 9.75
CA LEU A 197 -7.16 2.66 9.16
C LEU A 197 -8.01 3.46 10.17
N PRO A 198 -8.81 2.84 11.06
CA PRO A 198 -9.52 3.59 12.10
C PRO A 198 -8.58 4.24 13.14
N GLU A 199 -7.42 3.62 13.41
CA GLU A 199 -6.41 4.18 14.32
C GLU A 199 -5.77 5.45 13.72
N TYR A 200 -5.51 5.48 12.41
CA TYR A 200 -5.00 6.67 11.72
C TYR A 200 -5.98 7.85 11.74
N ARG A 201 -7.29 7.59 11.57
CA ARG A 201 -8.31 8.64 11.72
C ARG A 201 -8.35 9.19 13.13
N LYS A 202 -8.33 8.29 14.12
CA LYS A 202 -8.33 8.67 15.53
C LYS A 202 -7.10 9.54 15.86
N LEU A 203 -5.94 9.20 15.31
CA LEU A 203 -4.72 9.98 15.49
C LEU A 203 -4.88 11.40 14.93
N SER A 204 -5.39 11.53 13.71
CA SER A 204 -5.65 12.83 13.08
C SER A 204 -6.66 13.66 13.88
N ALA A 205 -7.73 13.03 14.39
CA ALA A 205 -8.71 13.69 15.24
C ALA A 205 -8.10 14.20 16.57
N LEU A 206 -7.23 13.41 17.22
CA LEU A 206 -6.52 13.82 18.43
C LEU A 206 -5.55 14.98 18.15
N GLN A 207 -4.83 14.94 17.03
CA GLN A 207 -3.93 16.02 16.60
C GLN A 207 -4.70 17.33 16.37
N ASN A 208 -5.87 17.27 15.72
CA ASN A 208 -6.73 18.44 15.50
C ASN A 208 -7.31 19.00 16.80
N GLN A 209 -7.70 18.15 17.75
CA GLN A 209 -8.15 18.60 19.07
C GLN A 209 -7.01 19.27 19.84
N PHE A 210 -5.80 18.72 19.75
CA PHE A 210 -4.62 19.29 20.39
C PHE A 210 -4.27 20.66 19.79
N ALA A 211 -4.23 20.78 18.46
CA ALA A 211 -3.98 22.02 17.73
C ALA A 211 -5.02 23.11 18.08
N GLY A 212 -6.31 22.74 18.10
CA GLY A 212 -7.39 23.65 18.48
C GLY A 212 -7.28 24.18 19.92
N LEU A 213 -6.84 23.36 20.87
CA LEU A 213 -6.63 23.77 22.26
C LEU A 213 -5.40 24.66 22.44
N GLN A 214 -4.34 24.44 21.65
CA GLN A 214 -3.15 25.28 21.68
C GLN A 214 -3.28 26.55 20.83
N GLN A 215 -4.31 26.64 19.98
CA GLN A 215 -4.45 27.67 18.94
C GLN A 215 -3.21 27.72 18.03
N LEU A 216 -2.56 26.57 17.84
CA LEU A 216 -1.30 26.41 17.11
C LEU A 216 -1.42 25.18 16.21
N GLY A 217 -0.87 25.29 15.00
CA GLY A 217 -0.83 24.20 14.03
C GLY A 217 -1.94 24.25 12.98
N GLU A 218 -1.68 23.61 11.85
CA GLU A 218 -2.65 23.45 10.76
C GLU A 218 -3.51 22.20 11.00
N PRO A 219 -4.79 22.22 10.60
CA PRO A 219 -5.65 21.05 10.69
C PRO A 219 -5.08 19.91 9.83
N VAL A 220 -4.86 18.76 10.46
CA VAL A 220 -4.46 17.51 9.83
C VAL A 220 -5.67 16.89 9.14
N PRO A 221 -5.63 16.66 7.82
CA PRO A 221 -6.73 16.01 7.11
C PRO A 221 -6.95 14.57 7.59
N GLU A 222 -8.20 14.21 7.86
CA GLU A 222 -8.57 12.94 8.53
C GLU A 222 -8.03 11.67 7.84
N ASN A 223 -8.04 11.67 6.50
CA ASN A 223 -7.69 10.49 5.71
C ASN A 223 -6.23 10.43 5.27
N LEU A 224 -5.42 11.47 5.48
CA LEU A 224 -4.07 11.60 4.89
C LEU A 224 -3.15 10.43 5.31
N SER A 225 -3.06 10.15 6.61
CA SER A 225 -2.25 9.05 7.13
C SER A 225 -2.74 7.67 6.65
N GLY A 226 -4.05 7.50 6.50
CA GLY A 226 -4.62 6.26 5.97
C GLY A 226 -4.30 6.06 4.49
N LEU A 227 -4.36 7.12 3.68
CA LEU A 227 -3.99 7.09 2.26
C LEU A 227 -2.51 6.72 2.09
N ALA A 228 -1.62 7.32 2.89
CA ALA A 228 -0.19 6.99 2.87
C ALA A 228 0.06 5.50 3.19
N ALA A 229 -0.63 4.95 4.20
CA ALA A 229 -0.51 3.54 4.55
C ALA A 229 -1.01 2.59 3.44
N VAL A 230 -2.07 2.97 2.72
CA VAL A 230 -2.56 2.20 1.57
C VAL A 230 -1.58 2.27 0.40
N ASP A 231 -0.95 3.43 0.16
CA ASP A 231 0.07 3.58 -0.89
C ASP A 231 1.33 2.74 -0.61
N GLU A 232 1.76 2.70 0.64
CA GLU A 232 2.90 1.88 1.07
C GLU A 232 2.58 0.39 0.90
N TYR A 233 1.38 -0.05 1.32
CA TYR A 233 0.92 -1.41 1.06
C TYR A 233 0.85 -1.74 -0.44
N ALA A 234 0.33 -0.83 -1.26
CA ALA A 234 0.25 -1.02 -2.71
C ALA A 234 1.66 -1.21 -3.32
N SER A 235 2.66 -0.49 -2.82
CA SER A 235 4.05 -0.66 -3.23
C SER A 235 4.59 -2.04 -2.89
N VAL A 236 4.27 -2.57 -1.71
CA VAL A 236 4.64 -3.93 -1.31
C VAL A 236 3.87 -4.99 -2.09
N LEU A 237 2.60 -4.74 -2.42
CA LEU A 237 1.77 -5.67 -3.20
C LEU A 237 2.34 -5.93 -4.60
N LEU A 238 3.05 -4.96 -5.21
CA LEU A 238 3.77 -5.16 -6.48
C LEU A 238 4.81 -6.29 -6.42
N THR A 239 5.29 -6.63 -5.23
CA THR A 239 6.27 -7.72 -5.03
C THR A 239 5.64 -9.11 -4.97
N ALA A 240 4.31 -9.24 -5.13
CA ALA A 240 3.62 -10.52 -5.02
C ALA A 240 4.13 -11.59 -6.01
N TYR A 241 4.57 -11.16 -7.19
CA TYR A 241 5.19 -12.02 -8.21
C TYR A 241 6.72 -11.95 -8.23
N LYS A 242 7.36 -11.55 -7.12
CA LYS A 242 8.84 -11.49 -7.00
C LYS A 242 9.50 -12.82 -7.40
N TYR A 243 8.89 -13.94 -7.01
CA TYR A 243 9.39 -15.27 -7.30
C TYR A 243 8.57 -15.89 -8.44
N THR A 244 9.09 -15.81 -9.66
CA THR A 244 8.51 -16.44 -10.86
C THR A 244 9.62 -17.05 -11.70
N VAL A 245 9.31 -18.14 -12.40
CA VAL A 245 10.27 -18.89 -13.24
C VAL A 245 9.87 -18.86 -14.71
N GLY A 246 8.61 -18.52 -15.01
CA GLY A 246 8.05 -18.60 -16.36
C GLY A 246 7.81 -20.03 -16.80
N LYS A 247 7.33 -20.21 -18.04
CA LYS A 247 7.16 -21.55 -18.64
C LYS A 247 8.47 -22.03 -19.23
N PHE A 248 8.78 -23.31 -19.05
CA PHE A 248 9.88 -23.94 -19.75
C PHE A 248 9.53 -24.11 -21.24
N ASN A 249 10.19 -23.34 -22.10
CA ASN A 249 10.06 -23.46 -23.55
C ASN A 249 11.20 -24.35 -24.05
N GLN A 250 10.87 -25.49 -24.68
CA GLN A 250 11.82 -26.34 -25.40
C GLN A 250 11.98 -25.87 -26.84
#